data_AF-A0A1I7GUZ1-F1
#
_entry.id   AF-A0A1I7GUZ1-F1
#
_cell.length_a   1.000
_cell.length_b   1.000
_cell.length_c   1.000
_cell.angle_alpha   90.00
_cell.angle_beta   90.00
_cell.angle_gamma   90.00
#
_symmetry.space_group_name_H-M   'P 1'
#
loop_
_entity.id
_entity.type
_entity.pdbx_description
1 polymer ?
#
loop_
_entity_poly.entity_id
_entity_poly.type
_entity_poly.pdbx_seq_one_letter_code
_entity_poly.pdbx_strand_id
1 'polypeptide(L)'
;MKSLSNISKNELTNFIKLNKDFKLVNKGETTFISINKTVNTDDVILLLEKLRKEKFEITFHDTLHPTISDPGAYFSYSTEKSENENIWSMTYGNHGWSGGIYHINQKTLAKQITNLIHKTPMSEIQITDVCFLSDYPIKDAESSTKKDSEIFQIHNKN
;
A
#
# COMPACT_ATOMS: atom_id res chain seq x y z
N MET A 1 15.47 -5.52 -6.59
CA MET A 1 15.18 -6.35 -5.40
C MET A 1 16.11 -6.00 -4.25
N LYS A 2 15.57 -5.59 -3.09
CA LYS A 2 16.37 -5.40 -1.86
C LYS A 2 16.38 -6.71 -1.05
N SER A 3 17.57 -7.21 -0.78
CA SER A 3 17.84 -8.36 0.09
C SER A 3 17.45 -8.08 1.55
N LEU A 4 16.98 -9.12 2.25
CA LEU A 4 16.68 -9.17 3.69
C LEU A 4 17.81 -8.60 4.57
N SER A 5 19.07 -8.69 4.11
CA SER A 5 20.24 -8.18 4.83
C SER A 5 20.22 -6.65 5.05
N ASN A 6 19.49 -5.89 4.22
CA ASN A 6 19.41 -4.43 4.31
C ASN A 6 18.30 -3.92 5.24
N ILE A 7 17.38 -4.77 5.68
CA ILE A 7 16.23 -4.36 6.49
C ILE A 7 16.64 -4.11 7.95
N SER A 8 17.64 -4.84 8.46
CA SER A 8 17.96 -4.85 9.90
C SER A 8 18.58 -3.56 10.50
N LYS A 9 18.92 -2.55 9.68
CA LYS A 9 19.58 -1.29 10.11
C LYS A 9 18.92 -0.02 9.57
N ASN A 10 17.66 -0.08 9.17
CA ASN A 10 16.99 1.01 8.50
C ASN A 10 15.99 1.75 9.42
N GLU A 11 15.57 2.95 9.04
CA GLU A 11 14.66 3.77 9.84
C GLU A 11 13.31 3.08 10.03
N LEU A 12 12.87 2.31 9.04
CA LEU A 12 11.66 1.50 9.09
C LEU A 12 11.68 0.51 10.26
N THR A 13 12.76 -0.26 10.42
CA THR A 13 12.87 -1.25 11.50
C THR A 13 12.88 -0.59 12.87
N ASN A 14 13.54 0.56 13.01
CA ASN A 14 13.54 1.31 14.27
C ASN A 14 12.14 1.88 14.57
N PHE A 15 11.45 2.42 13.56
CA PHE A 15 10.08 2.89 13.70
C PHE A 15 9.14 1.76 14.14
N ILE A 16 9.19 0.60 13.48
CA ILE A 16 8.36 -0.55 13.82
C ILE A 16 8.65 -1.07 15.23
N LYS A 17 9.91 -1.09 15.68
CA LYS A 17 10.26 -1.49 17.06
C LYS A 17 9.67 -0.58 18.13
N LEU A 18 9.52 0.71 17.83
CA LEU A 18 9.02 1.71 18.77
C LEU A 18 7.49 1.86 18.73
N ASN A 19 6.85 1.43 17.64
CA ASN A 19 5.41 1.55 17.45
C ASN A 19 4.72 0.18 17.60
N LYS A 20 3.97 0.02 18.69
CA LYS A 20 3.31 -1.25 19.08
C LYS A 20 2.26 -1.75 18.08
N ASP A 21 1.78 -0.89 17.18
CA ASP A 21 0.75 -1.26 16.21
C ASP A 21 1.34 -1.97 14.99
N PHE A 22 2.66 -2.03 14.86
CA PHE A 22 3.34 -2.66 13.73
C PHE A 22 4.28 -3.78 14.17
N LYS A 23 4.38 -4.82 13.34
CA LYS A 23 5.37 -5.89 13.51
C LYS A 23 5.86 -6.40 12.17
N LEU A 24 7.17 -6.56 12.02
CA LEU A 24 7.72 -7.29 10.86
C LEU A 24 7.47 -8.79 11.02
N VAL A 25 6.92 -9.40 9.98
CA VAL A 25 6.62 -10.83 9.91
C VAL A 25 7.22 -11.38 8.62
N ASN A 26 7.98 -12.47 8.72
CA ASN A 26 8.54 -13.16 7.56
C ASN A 26 7.75 -14.46 7.34
N LYS A 27 7.34 -14.70 6.10
CA LYS A 27 6.67 -15.92 5.65
C LYS A 27 7.43 -16.46 4.44
N GLY A 28 8.41 -17.33 4.68
CA GLY A 28 9.37 -17.73 3.66
C GLY A 28 10.28 -16.57 3.27
N GLU A 29 10.37 -16.29 1.96
CA GLU A 29 11.18 -15.19 1.40
C GLU A 29 10.44 -13.84 1.39
N THR A 30 9.14 -13.85 1.70
CA THR A 30 8.28 -12.66 1.69
C THR A 30 8.18 -12.06 3.09
N THR A 31 8.36 -10.74 3.17
CA THR A 31 8.25 -9.95 4.39
C THR A 31 6.98 -9.11 4.34
N PHE A 32 6.29 -9.12 5.47
CA PHE A 32 5.06 -8.38 5.72
C PHE A 32 5.23 -7.45 6.91
N ILE A 33 4.45 -6.38 6.93
CA ILE A 33 4.19 -5.60 8.13
C ILE A 33 2.80 -6.00 8.61
N SER A 34 2.74 -6.69 9.74
CA SER A 34 1.49 -6.92 10.46
C SER A 34 1.07 -5.65 11.18
N ILE A 35 -0.22 -5.34 11.12
CA ILE A 35 -0.82 -4.11 11.61
C ILE A 35 -1.95 -4.47 12.59
N ASN A 36 -1.92 -3.86 13.78
CA ASN A 36 -2.92 -4.05 14.80
C ASN A 36 -4.26 -3.42 14.40
N LYS A 37 -5.39 -4.04 14.79
CA LYS A 37 -6.74 -3.53 14.57
C LYS A 37 -7.06 -2.20 15.25
N THR A 38 -6.20 -1.73 16.14
CA THR A 38 -6.35 -0.43 16.82
C THR A 38 -5.56 0.70 16.17
N VAL A 39 -4.84 0.44 15.07
CA VAL A 39 -3.99 1.42 14.40
C VAL A 39 -4.82 2.65 13.98
N ASN A 40 -4.27 3.85 14.15
CA ASN A 40 -4.91 5.05 13.60
C ASN A 40 -4.29 5.43 12.24
N THR A 41 -4.97 6.30 11.49
CA THR A 41 -4.51 6.71 10.16
C THR A 41 -3.19 7.49 10.19
N ASP A 42 -2.92 8.26 11.25
CA ASP A 42 -1.69 9.04 11.36
C ASP A 42 -0.45 8.13 11.52
N ASP A 43 -0.56 7.05 12.30
CA ASP A 43 0.48 6.03 12.42
C ASP A 43 0.76 5.34 11.08
N VAL A 44 -0.28 5.07 10.29
CA VAL A 44 -0.13 4.53 8.93
C VAL A 44 0.52 5.55 8.00
N ILE A 45 0.21 6.84 8.11
CA ILE A 45 0.88 7.91 7.33
C ILE A 45 2.38 7.90 7.64
N LEU A 46 2.77 7.89 8.92
CA LEU A 46 4.18 7.81 9.33
C LEU A 46 4.87 6.54 8.82
N LEU A 47 4.17 5.41 8.84
CA LEU A 47 4.67 4.17 8.26
C LEU A 47 4.96 4.33 6.76
N LEU A 48 4.03 4.90 5.99
CA LEU A 48 4.19 5.13 4.56
C LEU A 48 5.38 6.07 4.27
N GLU A 49 5.60 7.10 5.09
CA GLU A 49 6.77 7.98 4.95
C GLU A 49 8.09 7.20 5.10
N LYS A 50 8.17 6.28 6.06
CA LYS A 50 9.36 5.43 6.25
C LYS A 50 9.57 4.48 5.09
N LEU A 51 8.51 3.82 4.64
CA LEU A 51 8.55 2.94 3.47
C LEU A 51 9.00 3.71 2.22
N ARG A 52 8.46 4.91 1.99
CA ARG A 52 8.84 5.78 0.87
C ARG A 52 10.31 6.20 0.92
N LYS A 53 10.77 6.70 2.07
CA LYS A 53 12.17 7.14 2.24
C LYS A 53 13.15 6.03 1.88
N GLU A 54 12.74 4.81 2.15
CA GLU A 54 13.51 3.61 1.87
C GLU A 54 13.13 2.91 0.56
N LYS A 55 12.28 3.52 -0.27
CA LYS A 55 11.86 2.99 -1.58
C LYS A 55 11.34 1.56 -1.49
N PHE A 56 10.58 1.24 -0.45
CA PHE A 56 9.81 0.01 -0.41
C PHE A 56 8.55 0.19 -1.25
N GLU A 57 8.23 -0.85 -1.98
CA GLU A 57 6.92 -1.05 -2.58
C GLU A 57 6.04 -1.76 -1.57
N ILE A 58 4.73 -1.62 -1.71
CA ILE A 58 3.78 -2.34 -0.88
C ILE A 58 2.70 -3.00 -1.72
N THR A 59 2.19 -4.14 -1.28
CA THR A 59 0.98 -4.73 -1.85
C THR A 59 0.07 -5.30 -0.78
N PHE A 60 -1.24 -5.24 -1.02
CA PHE A 60 -2.26 -5.83 -0.17
C PHE A 60 -3.53 -6.13 -0.98
N HIS A 61 -4.35 -7.04 -0.47
CA HIS A 61 -5.63 -7.38 -1.08
C HIS A 61 -6.75 -6.52 -0.49
N ASP A 62 -7.42 -5.76 -1.33
CA ASP A 62 -8.57 -4.93 -0.99
C ASP A 62 -9.86 -5.68 -1.31
N THR A 63 -10.55 -6.14 -0.26
CA THR A 63 -11.83 -6.87 -0.37
C THR A 63 -13.05 -5.97 -0.48
N LEU A 64 -12.90 -4.65 -0.27
CA LEU A 64 -13.99 -3.68 -0.35
C LEU A 64 -14.11 -3.07 -1.74
N HIS A 65 -13.02 -3.06 -2.51
CA HIS A 65 -13.02 -2.54 -3.87
C HIS A 65 -13.87 -3.43 -4.78
N PRO A 66 -14.88 -2.87 -5.47
CA PRO A 66 -15.80 -3.66 -6.28
C PRO A 66 -15.09 -4.20 -7.52
N THR A 67 -15.07 -5.51 -7.70
CA THR A 67 -14.68 -6.16 -8.95
C THR A 67 -15.85 -7.01 -9.46
N ILE A 68 -16.05 -7.01 -10.78
CA ILE A 68 -17.24 -7.61 -11.42
C ILE A 68 -17.25 -9.14 -11.25
N SER A 69 -16.07 -9.76 -11.18
CA SER A 69 -15.86 -11.22 -11.19
C SER A 69 -15.29 -11.79 -9.90
N ASP A 70 -14.76 -10.96 -8.99
CA ASP A 70 -13.89 -11.42 -7.91
C ASP A 70 -14.22 -10.76 -6.56
N PRO A 71 -13.79 -11.34 -5.42
CA PRO A 71 -14.03 -10.80 -4.09
C PRO A 71 -13.04 -9.68 -3.70
N GLY A 72 -12.63 -8.83 -4.65
CA GLY A 72 -11.66 -7.75 -4.43
C GLY A 72 -10.61 -7.61 -5.53
N ALA A 73 -9.56 -6.85 -5.24
CA ALA A 73 -8.39 -6.69 -6.10
C ALA A 73 -7.09 -6.55 -5.28
N TYR A 74 -5.97 -6.95 -5.85
CA TYR A 74 -4.66 -6.62 -5.30
C TYR A 74 -4.26 -5.22 -5.73
N PHE A 75 -3.80 -4.42 -4.76
CA PHE A 75 -3.26 -3.09 -4.99
C PHE A 75 -1.77 -3.10 -4.69
N SER A 76 -0.96 -2.67 -5.65
CA SER A 76 0.49 -2.52 -5.50
C SER A 76 0.86 -1.05 -5.64
N TYR A 77 1.61 -0.52 -4.68
CA TYR A 77 2.07 0.86 -4.65
C TYR A 77 3.59 0.93 -4.68
N SER A 78 4.11 1.88 -5.43
CA SER A 78 5.54 2.17 -5.54
C SER A 78 5.81 3.67 -5.47
N THR A 79 7.01 4.03 -5.05
CA THR A 79 7.53 5.41 -5.19
C THR A 79 8.11 5.66 -6.59
N GLU A 80 8.29 4.60 -7.39
CA GLU A 80 8.70 4.76 -8.78
C GLU A 80 7.60 5.49 -9.56
N LYS A 81 8.00 6.41 -10.44
CA LYS A 81 7.08 7.22 -11.27
C LYS A 81 6.10 8.12 -10.48
N SER A 82 6.29 8.29 -9.17
CA SER A 82 5.55 9.24 -8.36
C SER A 82 5.87 10.68 -8.74
N GLU A 83 4.88 11.58 -8.71
CA GLU A 83 5.08 12.99 -9.05
C GLU A 83 5.80 13.80 -7.94
N ASN A 84 5.53 13.48 -6.67
CA ASN A 84 6.09 14.16 -5.51
C ASN A 84 6.07 13.27 -4.25
N GLU A 85 6.47 13.81 -3.11
CA GLU A 85 6.57 13.10 -1.82
C GLU A 85 5.23 12.65 -1.21
N ASN A 86 4.11 13.24 -1.64
CA ASN A 86 2.78 12.95 -1.12
C ASN A 86 1.95 12.05 -2.04
N ILE A 87 2.52 11.58 -3.15
CA ILE A 87 1.82 10.79 -4.17
C ILE A 87 2.50 9.44 -4.38
N TRP A 88 1.75 8.35 -4.32
CA TRP A 88 2.21 7.01 -4.66
C TRP A 88 1.73 6.62 -6.06
N SER A 89 2.59 5.95 -6.82
CA SER A 89 2.17 5.28 -8.05
C SER A 89 1.50 3.97 -7.70
N MET A 90 0.33 3.72 -8.27
CA MET A 90 -0.49 2.57 -7.96
C MET A 90 -0.85 1.80 -9.22
N THR A 91 -0.71 0.49 -9.14
CA THR A 91 -1.34 -0.47 -10.06
C THR A 91 -2.28 -1.34 -9.23
N TYR A 92 -3.42 -1.73 -9.80
CA TYR A 92 -4.36 -2.62 -9.13
C TYR A 92 -4.92 -3.61 -10.14
N GLY A 93 -5.26 -4.79 -9.68
CA GLY A 93 -5.79 -5.82 -10.55
C GLY A 93 -6.06 -7.13 -9.84
N ASN A 94 -6.78 -8.00 -10.54
CA ASN A 94 -6.77 -9.42 -10.26
C ASN A 94 -6.29 -10.15 -11.51
N HIS A 95 -5.59 -11.27 -11.36
CA HIS A 95 -5.07 -12.07 -12.48
C HIS A 95 -4.25 -11.32 -13.55
N GLY A 96 -3.51 -10.26 -13.15
CA GLY A 96 -2.54 -9.57 -14.01
C GLY A 96 -3.09 -8.44 -14.88
N TRP A 97 -4.32 -7.98 -14.67
CA TRP A 97 -4.89 -6.83 -15.36
C TRP A 97 -4.94 -5.59 -14.48
N SER A 98 -4.17 -4.56 -14.84
CA SER A 98 -4.38 -3.21 -14.35
C SER A 98 -4.80 -2.27 -15.47
N GLY A 99 -5.54 -1.21 -15.15
CA GLY A 99 -5.90 -0.20 -16.15
C GLY A 99 -4.71 0.65 -16.60
N GLY A 100 -3.61 0.69 -15.84
CA GLY A 100 -2.50 1.63 -15.94
C GLY A 100 -1.90 1.95 -14.57
N ILE A 101 -0.93 2.86 -14.55
CA ILE A 101 -0.39 3.44 -13.31
C ILE A 101 -1.18 4.71 -12.98
N TYR A 102 -1.72 4.78 -11.76
CA TYR A 102 -2.45 5.93 -11.23
C TYR A 102 -1.65 6.61 -10.13
N HIS A 103 -1.82 7.92 -9.98
CA HIS A 103 -1.21 8.70 -8.91
C HIS A 103 -2.21 8.90 -7.77
N ILE A 104 -1.90 8.33 -6.61
CA ILE A 104 -2.79 8.26 -5.44
C ILE A 104 -2.18 9.04 -4.29
N ASN A 105 -3.00 9.84 -3.59
CA ASN A 105 -2.53 10.62 -2.46
C ASN A 105 -2.15 9.69 -1.29
N GLN A 106 -1.04 9.97 -0.61
CA GLN A 106 -0.61 9.21 0.56
C GLN A 106 -1.68 9.16 1.66
N LYS A 107 -2.45 10.23 1.84
CA LYS A 107 -3.57 10.26 2.80
C LYS A 107 -4.68 9.29 2.39
N THR A 108 -4.99 9.21 1.10
CA THR A 108 -5.97 8.25 0.56
C THR A 108 -5.50 6.82 0.81
N LEU A 109 -4.23 6.52 0.48
CA LEU A 109 -3.62 5.21 0.74
C LEU A 109 -3.64 4.84 2.24
N ALA A 110 -3.27 5.76 3.11
CA ALA A 110 -3.29 5.53 4.56
C ALA A 110 -4.72 5.23 5.06
N LYS A 111 -5.70 5.97 4.56
CA LYS A 111 -7.12 5.76 4.89
C LYS A 111 -7.64 4.43 4.37
N GLN A 112 -7.24 4.02 3.17
CA GLN A 112 -7.55 2.71 2.61
C GLN A 112 -7.01 1.59 3.50
N ILE A 113 -5.71 1.60 3.80
CA ILE A 113 -5.08 0.58 4.66
C ILE A 113 -5.77 0.53 6.02
N THR A 114 -5.92 1.67 6.70
CA THR A 114 -6.53 1.73 8.04
C THR A 114 -7.93 1.13 8.05
N ASN A 115 -8.77 1.48 7.07
CA ASN A 115 -10.14 0.98 7.03
C ASN A 115 -10.21 -0.50 6.65
N LEU A 116 -9.32 -0.99 5.78
CA LEU A 116 -9.23 -2.42 5.51
C LEU A 116 -8.87 -3.19 6.77
N ILE A 117 -7.89 -2.71 7.55
CA ILE A 117 -7.52 -3.30 8.85
C ILE A 117 -8.70 -3.33 9.83
N HIS A 118 -9.49 -2.25 9.90
CA HIS A 118 -10.61 -2.15 10.83
C HIS A 118 -11.84 -2.97 10.41
N LYS A 119 -12.16 -2.96 9.11
CA LYS A 119 -13.45 -3.44 8.60
C LYS A 119 -13.39 -4.84 7.99
N THR A 120 -12.20 -5.38 7.76
CA THR A 120 -12.02 -6.66 7.08
C THR A 120 -11.10 -7.60 7.89
N PRO A 121 -10.85 -8.83 7.41
CA PRO A 121 -9.82 -9.70 7.97
C PRO A 121 -8.37 -9.28 7.62
N MET A 122 -8.16 -8.25 6.80
CA MET A 122 -6.81 -7.76 6.49
C MET A 122 -6.09 -7.37 7.79
N SER A 123 -4.86 -7.85 7.95
CA SER A 123 -4.02 -7.55 9.12
C SER A 123 -2.56 -7.32 8.75
N GLU A 124 -2.23 -7.31 7.46
CA GLU A 124 -0.86 -7.30 6.96
C GLU A 124 -0.77 -6.58 5.61
N ILE A 125 0.37 -5.93 5.37
CA ILE A 125 0.79 -5.45 4.05
C ILE A 125 2.13 -6.10 3.68
N GLN A 126 2.30 -6.52 2.44
CA GLN A 126 3.54 -7.11 1.94
C GLN A 126 4.51 -6.01 1.50
N ILE A 127 5.81 -6.15 1.81
CA ILE A 127 6.84 -5.14 1.51
C ILE A 127 8.06 -5.68 0.73
N THR A 128 8.15 -7.00 0.52
CA THR A 128 9.13 -7.61 -0.38
C THR A 128 8.42 -8.47 -1.41
N ASP A 129 9.08 -8.73 -2.55
CA ASP A 129 8.51 -9.48 -3.68
C ASP A 129 7.16 -8.89 -4.16
N VAL A 130 7.06 -7.56 -4.11
CA VAL A 130 5.87 -6.83 -4.56
C VAL A 130 5.82 -6.84 -6.08
N CYS A 131 4.70 -7.30 -6.63
CA CYS A 131 4.45 -7.23 -8.06
C CYS A 131 3.86 -5.86 -8.41
N PHE A 132 4.72 -4.87 -8.63
CA PHE A 132 4.33 -3.59 -9.21
C PHE A 132 4.55 -3.61 -10.73
N LEU A 133 3.48 -3.40 -11.50
CA LEU A 133 3.51 -3.49 -12.96
C LEU A 133 4.08 -2.20 -13.58
N SER A 134 5.37 -1.97 -13.39
CA SER A 134 6.06 -0.73 -13.74
C SER A 134 6.04 -0.41 -15.24
N ASP A 135 5.88 -1.39 -16.13
CA ASP A 135 5.82 -1.18 -17.58
C ASP A 135 4.49 -0.58 -18.08
N TYR A 136 3.47 -0.50 -17.22
CA TYR A 136 2.19 0.07 -17.61
C TYR A 136 2.29 1.60 -17.84
N PRO A 137 1.46 2.15 -18.74
CA PRO A 137 1.42 3.58 -18.98
C PRO A 137 0.86 4.33 -17.76
N ILE A 138 1.46 5.48 -17.45
CA ILE A 138 0.91 6.42 -16.48
C ILE A 138 -0.37 7.02 -17.06
N LYS A 139 -1.43 7.04 -16.26
CA LYS A 139 -2.69 7.67 -16.61
C LYS A 139 -2.61 9.18 -16.44
N ASP A 140 -3.44 9.90 -17.20
CA ASP A 140 -3.56 11.35 -17.06
C ASP A 140 -4.06 11.77 -15.66
N ALA A 141 -3.88 13.06 -15.36
CA ALA A 141 -4.24 13.63 -14.07
C ALA A 141 -5.74 13.49 -13.74
N GLU A 142 -6.62 13.55 -14.75
CA GLU A 142 -8.06 13.38 -14.56
C GLU A 142 -8.40 11.96 -14.10
N SER A 143 -7.85 10.96 -14.78
CA SER A 143 -7.99 9.55 -14.45
C SER A 143 -7.42 9.22 -13.06
N SER A 144 -6.25 9.78 -12.73
CA SER A 144 -5.65 9.64 -11.40
C SER A 144 -6.52 10.28 -10.31
N THR A 145 -7.00 11.51 -10.52
CA THR A 145 -7.91 12.20 -9.58
C THR A 145 -9.20 11.43 -9.36
N LYS A 146 -9.79 10.89 -10.43
CA LYS A 146 -11.00 10.07 -10.36
C LYS A 146 -10.75 8.79 -9.55
N LYS A 147 -9.63 8.10 -9.79
CA LYS A 147 -9.30 6.86 -9.07
C LYS A 147 -8.95 7.11 -7.60
N ASP A 148 -8.20 8.17 -7.29
CA ASP A 148 -7.93 8.59 -5.91
C ASP A 148 -9.23 8.89 -5.15
N SER A 149 -10.13 9.65 -5.77
CA SER A 149 -11.46 9.96 -5.19
C SER A 149 -12.30 8.71 -4.97
N GLU A 150 -12.29 7.77 -5.91
CA GLU A 150 -13.01 6.50 -5.82
C GLU A 150 -12.53 5.67 -4.63
N ILE A 151 -11.21 5.46 -4.51
CA ILE A 151 -10.60 4.76 -3.37
C ILE A 151 -10.98 5.47 -2.08
N PHE A 152 -10.80 6.79 -2.01
CA PHE A 152 -11.16 7.56 -0.84
C PHE A 152 -12.62 7.36 -0.44
N GLN A 153 -13.57 7.40 -1.38
CA GLN A 153 -14.99 7.23 -1.10
C GLN A 153 -15.35 5.82 -0.62
N ILE A 154 -14.76 4.77 -1.21
CA ILE A 154 -15.00 3.38 -0.78
C ILE A 154 -14.57 3.20 0.68
N HIS A 155 -13.41 3.74 1.05
CA HIS A 155 -12.85 3.54 2.38
C HIS A 155 -13.30 4.61 3.39
N ASN A 156 -13.89 5.72 2.98
CA ASN A 156 -14.35 6.76 3.90
C ASN A 156 -15.84 6.66 4.28
N LYS A 157 -16.60 5.74 3.67
CA LYS A 157 -17.98 5.47 4.12
C LYS A 157 -17.95 4.74 5.46
N ASN A 158 -18.60 5.32 6.47
CA ASN A 158 -18.71 4.79 7.83
C ASN A 158 -19.47 3.47 7.86
#